data_AF-A0A3B8W7W5-F1
#
_entry.id   AF-A0A3B8W7W5-F1
#
_cell.length_a   1.000
_cell.length_b   1.000
_cell.length_c   1.000
_cell.angle_alpha   90.00
_cell.angle_beta   90.00
_cell.angle_gamma   90.00
#
_symmetry.space_group_name_H-M   'P 1'
#
loop_
_entity.id
_entity.type
_entity.pdbx_description
1 polymer ?
#
loop_
_entity_poly.entity_id
_entity_poly.type
_entity_poly.pdbx_seq_one_letter_code
_entity_poly.pdbx_strand_id
1 'polypeptide(L)' 'MPRIINLLTLLTSLLGYLEWGNGQSAFLVEVEWLLFSGQSASASDFAHPIIFLPLTGQVMFLIALLQKKPAGG' A
#
# COMPACT_ATOMS: atom_id res chain seq x y z
N MET A 1 5.26 -4.79 -19.15
CA MET A 1 6.29 -4.46 -18.15
C MET A 1 6.94 -5.74 -17.64
N PRO A 2 8.26 -5.76 -17.34
CA PRO A 2 8.86 -6.91 -16.68
C PRO A 2 8.23 -7.06 -15.29
N ARG A 3 7.68 -8.24 -15.00
CA ARG A 3 7.00 -8.55 -13.73
C ARG A 3 7.86 -8.23 -12.50
N ILE A 4 9.18 -8.36 -12.66
CA ILE A 4 10.18 -8.05 -11.63
C ILE A 4 10.15 -6.58 -11.23
N ILE A 5 10.02 -5.63 -12.17
CA ILE A 5 9.98 -4.21 -11.83
C ILE A 5 8.72 -3.91 -11.02
N ASN A 6 7.55 -4.41 -11.44
CA ASN A 6 6.32 -4.20 -10.68
C ASN A 6 6.42 -4.80 -9.26
N LEU A 7 7.07 -5.95 -9.11
CA LEU A 7 7.28 -6.60 -7.82
C LEU A 7 8.27 -5.81 -6.95
N LEU A 8 9.35 -5.30 -7.52
CA LEU A 8 10.29 -4.41 -6.81
C LEU A 8 9.61 -3.09 -6.42
N THR A 9 8.81 -2.50 -7.30
CA THR A 9 8.04 -1.29 -7.01
C THR A 9 7.06 -1.52 -5.87
N LEU A 10 6.37 -2.67 -5.85
CA LEU A 10 5.49 -3.06 -4.76
C LEU A 10 6.27 -3.15 -3.44
N LEU A 11 7.42 -3.85 -3.44
CA LEU A 11 8.26 -3.99 -2.24
C LEU A 11 8.81 -2.64 -1.74
N THR A 12 9.29 -1.78 -2.64
CA THR A 12 9.78 -0.45 -2.25
C THR A 12 8.67 0.46 -1.75
N SER A 13 7.43 0.28 -2.23
CA SER A 13 6.30 1.09 -1.78
C SER A 13 5.99 0.89 -0.30
N LEU A 14 6.30 -0.28 0.28
CA LEU A 14 6.11 -0.59 1.71
C LEU A 14 7.02 0.24 2.63
N LEU A 15 8.13 0.76 2.10
CA LEU A 15 9.07 1.60 2.83
C LEU A 15 8.67 3.09 2.84
N GLY A 16 7.53 3.44 2.25
CA GLY A 16 7.02 4.80 2.27
C GLY A 16 6.72 5.26 3.69
N TYR A 17 7.16 6.45 4.04
CA TYR A 17 6.79 7.13 5.28
C TYR A 17 5.54 7.98 5.03
N LEU A 18 4.48 7.70 5.78
CA LEU A 18 3.22 8.41 5.68
C LEU A 18 3.06 9.29 6.90
N GLU A 19 2.85 10.58 6.68
CA GLU A 19 2.48 11.55 7.71
C GLU A 19 1.07 12.07 7.40
N TRP A 20 0.22 12.14 8.42
CA TRP A 20 -1.12 12.70 8.33
C TRP A 20 -1.44 13.48 9.61
N GLY A 21 -2.63 14.09 9.66
CA GLY A 21 -3.00 15.10 10.66
C GLY A 21 -2.67 14.77 12.12
N ASN A 22 -2.68 15.81 12.97
CA ASN A 22 -2.34 15.74 14.40
C ASN A 22 -0.92 15.22 14.71
N GLY A 23 0.03 15.40 13.79
CA GLY A 23 1.42 14.96 13.98
C GLY A 23 1.56 13.44 14.00
N GLN A 24 0.61 12.72 13.38
CA GLN A 24 0.67 11.27 13.25
C GLN A 24 1.50 10.89 12.04
N SER A 25 2.36 9.90 12.22
CA SER A 25 3.16 9.37 11.13
C SER A 25 3.55 7.93 11.41
N ALA A 26 3.71 7.17 10.34
CA ALA A 26 4.09 5.77 10.39
C ALA A 26 4.67 5.32 9.05
N PHE A 27 5.45 4.24 9.04
CA PHE A 27 5.80 3.58 7.79
C PHE A 27 4.61 2.78 7.27
N LEU A 28 4.49 2.65 5.94
CA LEU A 28 3.38 1.91 5.32
C LEU A 28 3.33 0.44 5.76
N VAL A 29 4.49 -0.20 5.93
CA VAL A 29 4.55 -1.56 6.48
C VAL A 29 3.94 -1.67 7.89
N GLU A 30 4.08 -0.64 8.74
CA GLU A 30 3.52 -0.63 10.10
C GLU A 30 2.00 -0.46 10.06
N VAL A 31 1.54 0.47 9.24
CA VAL A 31 0.11 0.73 9.00
C VAL A 31 -0.58 -0.52 8.46
N GLU A 32 -0.02 -1.15 7.44
CA GLU A 32 -0.55 -2.38 6.86
C GLU A 32 -0.55 -3.53 7.85
N TRP A 33 0.54 -3.70 8.60
CA TRP A 33 0.62 -4.72 9.63
C TRP A 33 -0.48 -4.55 10.67
N LEU A 34 -0.72 -3.33 11.14
CA LEU A 34 -1.80 -3.04 12.08
C LEU A 34 -3.19 -3.32 11.47
N LEU A 35 -3.41 -2.91 10.22
CA LEU A 35 -4.66 -3.13 9.50
C LEU A 35 -4.97 -4.64 9.33
N PHE A 36 -3.98 -5.44 8.95
CA PHE A 36 -4.15 -6.88 8.69
C PHE A 36 -4.07 -7.74 9.96
N SER A 37 -3.34 -7.32 10.98
CA SER A 37 -3.27 -8.03 12.27
C SER A 37 -4.57 -7.90 13.08
N GLY A 38 -5.50 -7.05 12.65
CA GLY A 38 -6.75 -6.82 13.36
C GLY A 38 -6.56 -6.16 14.72
N GLN A 39 -5.33 -5.71 15.04
CA GLN A 39 -5.08 -4.87 16.19
C GLN A 39 -5.83 -3.57 15.96
N SER A 40 -6.97 -3.46 16.63
CA SER A 40 -7.84 -2.32 16.58
C SER A 40 -7.12 -1.18 17.30
N ALA A 41 -6.14 -0.56 16.63
CA ALA A 41 -5.86 0.83 16.92
C ALA A 41 -7.22 1.54 16.79
N SER A 42 -7.54 2.38 17.77
CA SER A 42 -8.87 2.97 17.86
C SER A 42 -9.22 3.55 16.49
N ALA A 43 -10.46 3.50 16.01
CA ALA A 43 -10.79 4.00 14.66
C ALA A 43 -10.33 5.46 14.42
N SER A 44 -10.01 6.19 15.50
CA SER A 44 -9.29 7.47 15.53
C SER A 44 -7.86 7.44 14.97
N ASP A 45 -7.11 6.35 15.11
CA ASP A 45 -5.71 6.19 14.72
C ASP A 45 -5.55 5.96 13.21
N PHE A 46 -6.59 5.39 12.57
CA PHE A 46 -6.72 5.28 11.11
C PHE A 46 -7.74 6.25 10.52
N ALA A 47 -8.15 7.27 11.29
CA ALA A 47 -9.29 8.12 10.95
C ALA A 47 -9.09 8.91 9.65
N HIS A 48 -7.85 9.05 9.17
CA HIS A 48 -7.60 9.80 7.96
C HIS A 48 -7.73 8.92 6.71
N PRO A 49 -8.70 9.19 5.81
CA PRO A 49 -8.93 8.38 4.60
C PRO A 49 -7.72 8.27 3.67
N ILE A 50 -6.74 9.17 3.84
CA ILE A 50 -5.51 9.22 3.04
C ILE A 50 -4.63 7.97 3.21
N ILE A 51 -4.80 7.24 4.32
CA ILE A 51 -4.09 5.99 4.59
C ILE A 51 -4.46 4.90 3.56
N PHE A 52 -5.66 4.97 2.97
CA PHE A 52 -6.10 4.02 1.94
C PHE A 52 -5.56 4.33 0.54
N LEU A 53 -5.01 5.52 0.31
CA LEU A 53 -4.41 5.91 -0.97
C LEU A 53 -3.19 5.03 -1.33
N PRO A 54 -2.18 4.86 -0.46
CA PRO A 54 -1.06 3.96 -0.74
C PRO A 54 -1.49 2.49 -0.90
N LEU A 55 -2.45 2.02 -0.09
CA LEU A 55 -3.05 0.68 -0.25
C LEU A 55 -3.68 0.48 -1.64
N THR A 56 -4.41 1.48 -2.13
CA THR A 56 -5.02 1.43 -3.47
C THR A 56 -3.94 1.31 -4.55
N GLY A 57 -2.83 2.05 -4.42
CA GLY A 57 -1.69 1.95 -5.32
C GLY A 57 -1.08 0.54 -5.35
N GLN A 58 -0.90 -0.07 -4.18
CA GLN A 58 -0.39 -1.45 -4.07
C GLN A 58 -1.34 -2.47 -4.70
N VAL A 59 -2.66 -2.32 -4.49
CA VAL A 59 -3.67 -3.16 -5.14
C VAL A 59 -3.59 -3.02 -6.67
N MET A 60 -3.41 -1.81 -7.19
CA MET A 60 -3.20 -1.61 -8.64
C MET A 60 -1.94 -2.33 -9.15
N PHE A 61 -0.83 -2.29 -8.40
CA PHE A 61 0.38 -3.04 -8.75
C PHE A 61 0.18 -4.56 -8.71
N LEU A 62 -0.56 -5.07 -7.73
CA LEU A 62 -0.95 -6.48 -7.65
C LEU A 62 -1.80 -6.88 -8.86
N ILE A 63 -2.79 -6.08 -9.22
CA ILE A 63 -3.61 -6.30 -10.42
C ILE A 63 -2.71 -6.30 -11.66
N ALA A 64 -1.82 -5.33 -11.81
CA ALA A 64 -0.89 -5.24 -12.94
C ALA A 64 0.08 -6.43 -13.01
N LEU A 65 0.42 -7.07 -11.88
CA LEU A 65 1.25 -8.27 -11.84
C LEU A 65 0.49 -9.51 -12.34
N LEU A 66 -0.80 -9.59 -12.01
CA LEU A 66 -1.69 -10.69 -12.38
C LEU A 66 -2.25 -10.55 -13.81
N GLN A 67 -2.26 -9.35 -14.37
CA GLN A 67 -2.63 -9.12 -15.76
C GLN A 67 -1.72 -9.91 -16.71
N LYS A 68 -2.34 -10.74 -17.56
CA LYS A 68 -1.63 -11.41 -18.65
C LYS A 68 -1.08 -10.33 -19.60
N LYS A 69 0.11 -10.59 -20.17
CA LYS A 69 0.62 -9.76 -21.27
C LYS A 69 -0.50 -9.64 -22.31
N PRO A 70 -0.82 -8.44 -22.82
CA PRO A 70 -1.78 -8.32 -23.89
C PRO A 70 -1.31 -9.21 -25.05
N ALA A 71 -2.19 -10.11 -25.50
CA ALA A 71 -1.97 -10.87 -26.71
C ALA A 71 -2.38 -9.95 -27.88
N GLY A 72 -1.40 -9.28 -28.48
CA GLY A 72 -1.57 -8.38 -29.63
C GLY A 72 -1.08 -6.95 -29.32
N GLY A 73 -0.27 -6.31 -30.16
CA GLY A 73 0.19 -6.64 -31.51
C GLY A 73 1.63 -6.21 -31.76
#